data_AF-A0A915IW56-F1
#
_entry.id   AF-A0A915IW56-F1
#
_cell.length_a   1.000
_cell.length_b   1.000
_cell.length_c   1.000
_cell.angle_alpha   90.00
_cell.angle_beta   90.00
_cell.angle_gamma   90.00
#
_symmetry.space_group_name_H-M   'P 1'
#
loop_
_entity.id
_entity.type
_entity.pdbx_description
1 polymer ?
#
loop_
_entity_poly.entity_id
_entity_poly.type
_entity_poly.pdbx_seq_one_letter_code
_entity_poly.pdbx_strand_id
1 'polypeptide(L)'
;MLTFVRSIRVVCFKFVPTPKLKIVFYFLILELTRSIGVCILIFGVLPQLDAIRGFMLLACLASVPSFLNFLTKLSANMDQERPLSKGRFAVNVVDFVCFLCQMTGLFVWSIFDHSLSLELRITIPVALVLTSLLWWENFVSRASMSGILSNLGRFKDRLRRCRYKLMLISVPCKCLASLVCMCVFGIRTHSSFHLFDLNNPFEIYSMNKTGPNVDLVKLAKSEQSNHAMWLCISFLLFSWVCFELAKFACKVKMDWFSVAMPLVLSMPVALTVLVSFCEEKRQQSCYRVPWIDEKLFWFCGYGRNVSDGLLLEHMGWIWPFWFFSYLWVVSHVFTQKIGRLNRSDT
;
A
#
# COMPACT_ATOMS: atom_id res chain seq x y z
N MET A 1 -7.03 -8.85 11.26
CA MET A 1 -7.40 -9.91 12.21
C MET A 1 -6.28 -10.28 13.19
N LEU A 2 -5.08 -10.63 12.74
CA LEU A 2 -3.95 -10.97 13.64
C LEU A 2 -3.62 -9.88 14.69
N THR A 3 -3.64 -8.62 14.27
CA THR A 3 -3.44 -7.46 15.15
C THR A 3 -4.54 -7.31 16.20
N PHE A 4 -5.78 -7.70 15.87
CA PHE A 4 -6.92 -7.65 16.78
C PHE A 4 -6.82 -8.70 17.87
N VAL A 5 -6.55 -9.97 17.51
CA VAL A 5 -6.33 -11.05 18.49
C VAL A 5 -5.19 -10.72 19.45
N ARG A 6 -4.08 -10.19 18.92
CA ARG A 6 -2.96 -9.73 19.76
C ARG A 6 -3.39 -8.58 20.68
N SER A 7 -4.15 -7.61 20.18
CA SER A 7 -4.60 -6.47 20.97
C SER A 7 -5.55 -6.89 22.09
N ILE A 8 -6.47 -7.82 21.82
CA ILE A 8 -7.34 -8.44 22.84
C ILE A 8 -6.48 -9.07 23.94
N ARG A 9 -5.56 -9.97 23.57
CA ARG A 9 -4.69 -10.65 24.55
C ARG A 9 -3.96 -9.64 25.43
N VAL A 10 -3.33 -8.63 24.84
CA VAL A 10 -2.58 -7.64 25.62
C VAL A 10 -3.49 -6.80 26.53
N VAL A 11 -4.68 -6.41 26.07
CA VAL A 11 -5.62 -5.62 26.88
C VAL A 11 -6.19 -6.43 28.04
N CYS A 12 -6.43 -7.73 27.86
CA CYS A 12 -6.92 -8.61 28.92
C CYS A 12 -5.84 -8.91 29.98
N PHE A 13 -4.58 -9.11 29.57
CA PHE A 13 -3.51 -9.57 30.47
C PHE A 13 -2.54 -8.48 30.94
N LYS A 14 -2.54 -7.28 30.34
CA LYS A 14 -1.66 -6.17 30.74
C LYS A 14 -2.45 -4.90 30.96
N PHE A 15 -2.03 -4.12 31.95
CA PHE A 15 -2.59 -2.79 32.20
C PHE A 15 -2.16 -1.84 31.07
N VAL A 16 -3.13 -1.36 30.29
CA VAL A 16 -2.93 -0.36 29.23
C VAL A 16 -3.70 0.90 29.61
N PRO A 17 -3.09 2.11 29.54
CA PRO A 17 -3.77 3.35 29.92
C PRO A 17 -4.97 3.63 29.01
N THR A 18 -6.08 4.10 29.60
CA THR A 18 -7.28 4.49 28.85
C THR A 18 -7.03 5.78 28.05
N PRO A 19 -7.29 5.79 26.73
CA PRO A 19 -7.16 7.00 25.93
C PRO A 19 -8.30 7.97 26.23
N LYS A 20 -8.02 9.28 26.13
CA LYS A 20 -9.08 10.31 26.14
C LYS A 20 -9.93 10.18 24.88
N LEU A 21 -11.23 10.46 24.96
CA LEU A 21 -12.18 10.34 23.84
C LEU A 21 -11.72 11.11 22.58
N LYS A 22 -11.20 12.34 22.75
CA LYS A 22 -10.65 13.15 21.65
C LYS A 22 -9.53 12.41 20.89
N ILE A 23 -8.67 11.70 21.60
CA ILE A 23 -7.55 10.95 20.99
C ILE A 23 -8.07 9.77 20.18
N VAL A 24 -9.08 9.06 20.70
CA VAL A 24 -9.75 7.96 20.00
C VAL A 24 -10.37 8.47 18.70
N PHE A 25 -11.08 9.59 18.74
CA PHE A 25 -11.73 10.19 17.58
C PHE A 25 -10.73 10.55 16.46
N TYR A 26 -9.68 11.32 16.77
CA TYR A 26 -8.67 11.69 15.78
C TYR A 26 -7.93 10.48 15.21
N PHE A 27 -7.59 9.51 16.07
CA PHE A 27 -6.96 8.27 15.62
C PHE A 27 -7.88 7.47 14.68
N LEU A 28 -9.16 7.35 15.03
CA LEU A 28 -10.13 6.63 14.22
C LEU A 28 -10.31 7.29 12.85
N ILE A 29 -10.43 8.62 12.79
CA ILE A 29 -10.51 9.35 11.52
C ILE A 29 -9.27 9.08 10.67
N LEU A 30 -8.07 9.29 11.22
CA LEU A 30 -6.83 9.11 10.46
C LEU A 30 -6.73 7.70 9.89
N GLU A 31 -7.10 6.72 10.70
CA GLU A 31 -6.99 5.32 10.37
C GLU A 31 -8.07 4.85 9.38
N LEU A 32 -9.30 5.39 9.47
CA LEU A 32 -10.37 5.16 8.50
C LEU A 32 -10.06 5.83 7.16
N THR A 33 -9.61 7.08 7.16
CA THR A 33 -9.20 7.83 5.96
C THR A 33 -8.14 7.06 5.17
N ARG A 34 -7.14 6.50 5.87
CA ARG A 34 -6.14 5.63 5.25
C ARG A 34 -6.76 4.35 4.68
N SER A 35 -7.64 3.68 5.44
CA SER A 35 -8.30 2.45 4.99
C SER A 35 -9.13 2.68 3.73
N ILE A 36 -9.84 3.80 3.66
CA ILE A 36 -10.61 4.24 2.49
C ILE A 36 -9.67 4.49 1.32
N GLY A 37 -8.54 5.19 1.53
CA GLY A 37 -7.52 5.41 0.49
C GLY A 37 -7.01 4.10 -0.14
N VAL A 38 -6.73 3.08 0.69
CA VAL A 38 -6.33 1.75 0.20
C VAL A 38 -7.46 1.08 -0.60
N CYS A 39 -8.71 1.21 -0.16
CA CYS A 39 -9.85 0.64 -0.89
C CYS A 39 -10.07 1.33 -2.25
N ILE A 40 -9.95 2.66 -2.31
CA ILE A 40 -10.02 3.42 -3.57
C ILE A 40 -8.88 2.99 -4.50
N LEU A 41 -7.67 2.80 -3.97
CA LEU A 41 -6.53 2.34 -4.74
C LEU A 41 -6.80 0.95 -5.34
N ILE A 42 -7.20 -0.03 -4.52
CA ILE A 42 -7.39 -1.42 -4.93
C ILE A 42 -8.62 -1.64 -5.83
N PHE A 43 -9.76 -1.02 -5.51
CA PHE A 43 -11.02 -1.27 -6.21
C PHE A 43 -11.36 -0.23 -7.28
N GLY A 44 -10.82 0.98 -7.17
CA GLY A 44 -11.07 2.06 -8.13
C GLY A 44 -9.94 2.20 -9.15
N VAL A 45 -8.71 2.34 -8.65
CA VAL A 45 -7.56 2.72 -9.50
C VAL A 45 -6.91 1.52 -10.19
N LEU A 46 -6.52 0.49 -9.44
CA LEU A 46 -5.82 -0.68 -9.97
C LEU A 46 -6.59 -1.44 -11.08
N PRO A 47 -7.91 -1.66 -10.99
CA PRO A 47 -8.63 -2.44 -12.00
C PRO A 47 -8.76 -1.71 -13.35
N GLN A 48 -8.58 -0.39 -13.36
CA GLN A 48 -8.64 0.44 -14.56
C GLN A 48 -7.25 0.70 -15.16
N LEU A 49 -6.18 0.26 -14.49
CA LEU A 49 -4.79 0.42 -14.94
C LEU A 49 -4.19 -0.94 -15.31
N ASP A 50 -3.19 -0.93 -16.19
CA ASP A 50 -2.37 -2.11 -16.46
C ASP A 50 -1.63 -2.55 -15.20
N ALA A 51 -1.41 -3.86 -15.05
CA ALA A 51 -0.74 -4.44 -13.89
C ALA A 51 0.62 -3.78 -13.59
N ILE A 52 1.41 -3.53 -14.64
CA ILE A 52 2.75 -2.93 -14.54
C ILE A 52 2.65 -1.46 -14.11
N ARG A 53 1.74 -0.67 -14.71
CA ARG A 53 1.51 0.74 -14.36
C ARG A 53 1.00 0.87 -12.93
N GLY A 54 0.01 0.07 -12.56
CA GLY A 54 -0.53 0.00 -11.21
C GLY A 54 0.55 -0.35 -10.18
N PHE A 55 1.45 -1.29 -10.49
CA PHE A 55 2.56 -1.64 -9.62
C PHE A 55 3.59 -0.51 -9.49
N MET A 56 3.94 0.13 -10.60
CA MET A 56 4.86 1.27 -10.61
C MET A 56 4.34 2.46 -9.78
N LEU A 57 3.02 2.71 -9.76
CA LEU A 57 2.39 3.72 -8.89
C LEU A 57 2.66 3.47 -7.39
N LEU A 58 2.85 2.22 -6.97
CA LEU A 58 3.07 1.89 -5.56
C LEU A 58 4.39 2.48 -5.03
N ALA A 59 5.35 2.76 -5.90
CA ALA A 59 6.59 3.47 -5.53
C ALA A 59 6.31 4.91 -5.06
N CYS A 60 5.17 5.50 -5.46
CA CYS A 60 4.77 6.87 -5.13
C CYS A 60 3.98 6.98 -3.82
N LEU A 61 3.80 5.87 -3.09
CA LEU A 61 3.07 5.83 -1.80
C LEU A 61 3.81 6.53 -0.65
N ALA A 62 5.03 7.02 -0.89
CA ALA A 62 5.86 7.70 0.11
C ALA A 62 5.73 9.24 0.06
N SER A 63 4.71 9.80 -0.59
CA SER A 63 4.51 11.25 -0.73
C SER A 63 4.38 12.00 0.61
N VAL A 64 3.41 11.66 1.47
CA VAL A 64 3.27 12.26 2.81
C VAL A 64 4.51 12.05 3.68
N PRO A 65 5.09 10.83 3.75
CA PRO A 65 6.37 10.59 4.43
C PRO A 65 7.50 11.50 3.99
N SER A 66 7.71 11.66 2.67
CA SER A 66 8.77 12.50 2.12
C SER A 66 8.54 13.96 2.48
N PHE A 67 7.30 14.43 2.41
CA PHE A 67 6.92 15.78 2.81
C PHE A 67 7.18 16.04 4.30
N LEU A 68 6.75 15.14 5.18
CA LEU A 68 6.99 15.26 6.62
C LEU A 68 8.47 15.20 6.99
N ASN A 69 9.24 14.33 6.34
CA ASN A 69 10.68 14.22 6.53
C ASN A 69 11.39 15.53 6.15
N PHE A 70 11.05 16.10 4.99
CA PHE A 70 11.57 17.40 4.55
C PHE A 70 11.20 18.52 5.53
N LEU A 71 9.92 18.64 5.91
CA LEU A 71 9.45 19.69 6.83
C LEU A 71 10.09 19.61 8.21
N THR A 72 10.20 18.40 8.78
CA THR A 72 10.79 18.21 10.12
C THR A 72 12.27 18.62 10.15
N LYS A 73 13.03 18.28 9.10
CA LYS A 73 14.43 18.70 8.98
C LYS A 73 14.57 20.19 8.68
N LEU A 74 13.69 20.77 7.86
CA LEU A 74 13.68 22.20 7.59
C LEU A 74 13.43 23.00 8.87
N SER A 75 12.38 22.64 9.62
CA SER A 75 12.06 23.26 10.91
C SER A 75 13.22 23.13 11.92
N ALA A 76 13.83 21.95 11.99
CA ALA A 76 14.97 21.72 12.87
C ALA A 76 16.18 22.61 12.58
N ASN A 77 16.40 22.96 11.31
CA ASN A 77 17.49 23.87 10.92
C ASN A 77 17.17 25.32 11.25
N MET A 78 15.90 25.73 11.17
CA MET A 78 15.48 27.08 11.55
C MET A 78 15.61 27.33 13.06
N ASP A 79 15.33 26.31 13.88
CA ASP A 79 15.45 26.39 15.34
C ASP A 79 16.92 26.33 15.81
N GLN A 80 17.88 26.00 14.93
CA GLN A 80 19.28 25.82 15.29
C GLN A 80 20.16 26.96 14.77
N GLU A 81 20.65 27.82 15.67
CA GLU A 81 21.49 29.00 15.37
C GLU A 81 22.90 28.69 14.79
N ARG A 82 23.25 27.41 14.60
CA ARG A 82 24.59 27.00 14.13
C ARG A 82 24.63 26.92 12.60
N PRO A 83 25.73 27.36 11.95
CA PRO A 83 25.88 27.26 10.50
C PRO A 83 25.77 25.79 10.04
N LEU A 84 25.02 25.56 8.96
CA LEU A 84 24.79 24.23 8.42
C LEU A 84 26.11 23.59 7.97
N SER A 85 26.42 22.40 8.49
CA SER A 85 27.49 21.58 7.92
C SER A 85 27.15 21.21 6.48
N LYS A 86 28.15 21.22 5.58
CA LYS A 86 28.00 20.85 4.15
C LYS A 86 27.27 19.52 3.95
N GLY A 87 27.53 18.53 4.81
CA GLY A 87 26.85 17.23 4.76
C GLY A 87 25.35 17.29 5.10
N ARG A 88 24.94 18.14 6.05
CA ARG A 88 23.52 18.32 6.40
C ARG A 88 22.77 19.04 5.29
N PHE A 89 23.42 20.02 4.66
CA PHE A 89 22.84 20.71 3.51
C PHE A 89 22.59 19.75 2.35
N ALA A 90 23.57 18.91 2.01
CA ALA A 90 23.42 17.88 0.98
C ALA A 90 22.24 16.93 1.27
N VAL A 91 22.09 16.45 2.52
CA VAL A 91 20.95 15.60 2.91
C VAL A 91 19.60 16.30 2.72
N ASN A 92 19.49 17.57 3.10
CA ASN A 92 18.25 18.32 2.89
C ASN A 92 17.91 18.51 1.40
N VAL A 93 18.92 18.76 0.55
CA VAL A 93 18.73 18.87 -0.89
C VAL A 93 18.22 17.53 -1.45
N VAL A 94 18.80 16.42 -1.03
CA VAL A 94 18.32 15.08 -1.44
C VAL A 94 16.90 14.83 -0.95
N ASP A 95 16.55 15.18 0.29
CA ASP A 95 15.17 15.06 0.80
C ASP A 95 14.18 15.90 -0.02
N PHE A 96 14.58 17.11 -0.43
CA PHE A 96 13.76 17.99 -1.27
C PHE A 96 13.56 17.41 -2.68
N VAL A 97 14.63 16.92 -3.31
CA VAL A 97 14.55 16.22 -4.60
C VAL A 97 13.67 14.99 -4.50
N CYS A 98 13.82 14.20 -3.44
CA CYS A 98 12.97 13.02 -3.22
C CYS A 98 11.49 13.41 -3.08
N PHE A 99 11.19 14.48 -2.35
CA PHE A 99 9.82 15.01 -2.25
C PHE A 99 9.27 15.41 -3.63
N LEU A 100 10.04 16.14 -4.45
CA LEU A 100 9.63 16.48 -5.80
C LEU A 100 9.39 15.25 -6.67
N CYS A 101 10.28 14.25 -6.64
CA CYS A 101 10.09 12.99 -7.34
C CYS A 101 8.80 12.27 -6.92
N GLN A 102 8.50 12.19 -5.61
CA GLN A 102 7.23 11.59 -5.14
C GLN A 102 6.02 12.39 -5.63
N MET A 103 6.09 13.72 -5.61
CA MET A 103 5.01 14.58 -6.08
C MET A 103 4.77 14.43 -7.58
N THR A 104 5.82 14.29 -8.39
CA THR A 104 5.66 14.04 -9.84
C THR A 104 4.89 12.74 -10.09
N GLY A 105 5.15 11.69 -9.32
CA GLY A 105 4.45 10.41 -9.43
C GLY A 105 2.94 10.47 -9.19
N LEU A 106 2.45 11.49 -8.46
CA LEU A 106 1.02 11.70 -8.25
C LEU A 106 0.32 12.27 -9.49
N PHE A 107 1.02 13.07 -10.28
CA PHE A 107 0.42 13.89 -11.34
C PHE A 107 0.85 13.49 -12.75
N VAL A 108 1.98 12.81 -12.94
CA VAL A 108 2.48 12.45 -14.28
C VAL A 108 1.43 11.70 -15.09
N TRP A 109 0.90 10.58 -14.59
CA TRP A 109 -0.14 9.84 -15.32
C TRP A 109 -1.52 10.50 -15.25
N SER A 110 -1.78 11.35 -14.26
CA SER A 110 -3.01 12.15 -14.23
C SER A 110 -3.05 13.19 -15.37
N ILE A 111 -1.90 13.73 -15.76
CA ILE A 111 -1.78 14.80 -16.76
C ILE A 111 -1.53 14.25 -18.16
N PHE A 112 -0.57 13.32 -18.30
CA PHE A 112 -0.07 12.91 -19.61
C PHE A 112 -0.83 11.73 -20.24
N ASP A 113 -1.50 10.90 -19.44
CA ASP A 113 -2.22 9.74 -19.98
C ASP A 113 -3.66 10.12 -20.33
N HIS A 114 -3.86 10.55 -21.58
CA HIS A 114 -5.17 10.93 -22.11
C HIS A 114 -6.14 9.76 -22.29
N SER A 115 -5.66 8.52 -22.18
CA SER A 115 -6.51 7.32 -22.27
C SER A 115 -7.40 7.13 -21.03
N LEU A 116 -7.03 7.76 -19.91
CA LEU A 116 -7.73 7.64 -18.63
C LEU A 116 -8.96 8.56 -18.56
N SER A 117 -10.03 8.06 -17.95
CA SER A 117 -11.21 8.87 -17.65
C SER A 117 -10.86 10.05 -16.72
N LEU A 118 -11.62 11.15 -16.80
CA LEU A 118 -11.38 12.31 -15.94
C LEU A 118 -11.55 11.98 -14.45
N GLU A 119 -12.50 11.10 -14.11
CA GLU A 119 -12.69 10.61 -12.75
C GLU A 119 -11.45 9.87 -12.23
N LEU A 120 -10.87 8.97 -13.03
CA LEU A 120 -9.70 8.19 -12.64
C LEU A 120 -8.47 9.09 -12.45
N ARG A 121 -8.28 10.08 -13.33
CA ARG A 121 -7.17 11.05 -13.25
C ARG A 121 -7.15 11.81 -11.92
N ILE A 122 -8.31 12.18 -11.38
CA ILE A 122 -8.41 12.86 -10.08
C ILE A 122 -8.30 11.83 -8.93
N THR A 123 -8.81 10.62 -9.13
CA THR A 123 -8.83 9.59 -8.09
C THR A 123 -7.43 9.06 -7.76
N ILE A 124 -6.51 8.96 -8.74
CA ILE A 124 -5.12 8.51 -8.54
C ILE A 124 -4.38 9.31 -7.45
N PRO A 125 -4.20 10.64 -7.57
CA PRO A 125 -3.45 11.41 -6.57
C PRO A 125 -4.15 11.37 -5.20
N VAL A 126 -5.49 11.38 -5.17
CA VAL A 126 -6.27 11.28 -3.93
C VAL A 126 -6.00 9.94 -3.24
N ALA A 127 -6.08 8.82 -3.96
CA ALA A 127 -5.85 7.49 -3.40
C ALA A 127 -4.42 7.32 -2.87
N LEU A 128 -3.42 7.81 -3.60
CA LEU A 128 -2.00 7.74 -3.20
C LEU A 128 -1.72 8.58 -1.94
N VAL A 129 -2.22 9.82 -1.89
CA VAL A 129 -2.05 10.70 -0.71
C VAL A 129 -2.75 10.11 0.51
N LEU A 130 -4.02 9.69 0.39
CA LEU A 130 -4.76 9.09 1.50
C LEU A 130 -4.08 7.81 2.00
N THR A 131 -3.55 6.98 1.10
CA THR A 131 -2.81 5.76 1.48
C THR A 131 -1.50 6.08 2.20
N SER A 132 -0.75 7.08 1.72
CA SER A 132 0.54 7.49 2.29
C SER A 132 0.46 7.98 3.75
N LEU A 133 -0.74 8.34 4.23
CA LEU A 133 -0.96 8.81 5.59
C LEU A 133 -0.50 7.82 6.66
N LEU A 134 -0.43 6.51 6.42
CA LEU A 134 -0.03 5.52 7.45
C LEU A 134 1.31 5.78 8.11
N TRP A 135 2.25 6.29 7.33
CA TRP A 135 3.65 6.32 7.73
C TRP A 135 4.00 7.59 8.50
N TRP A 136 3.04 8.51 8.66
CA TRP A 136 3.25 9.79 9.35
C TRP A 136 3.88 9.63 10.75
N GLU A 137 3.48 8.60 11.49
CA GLU A 137 4.00 8.34 12.83
C GLU A 137 5.51 8.09 12.84
N ASN A 138 6.12 7.66 11.73
CA ASN A 138 7.54 7.33 11.69
C ASN A 138 8.43 8.57 11.54
N PHE A 139 7.94 9.62 10.88
CA PHE A 139 8.73 10.80 10.52
C PHE A 139 8.64 11.94 11.53
N VAL A 140 7.61 11.97 12.38
CA VAL A 140 7.47 13.01 13.41
C VAL A 140 8.28 12.66 14.67
N SER A 141 9.17 13.54 15.14
CA SER A 141 9.92 13.38 16.40
C SER A 141 9.72 14.59 17.33
N ARG A 142 9.89 14.41 18.65
CA ARG A 142 9.79 15.53 19.62
C ARG A 142 11.06 16.36 19.74
N ALA A 143 12.20 15.81 19.34
CA ALA A 143 13.50 16.29 19.79
C ALA A 143 13.96 17.64 19.20
N SER A 144 13.26 18.20 18.20
CA SER A 144 13.83 19.27 17.38
C SER A 144 12.79 20.23 16.78
N MET A 145 11.63 20.42 17.42
CA MET A 145 10.49 21.10 16.76
C MET A 145 9.79 22.14 17.65
N SER A 146 9.62 23.34 17.07
CA SER A 146 8.67 24.39 17.50
C SER A 146 7.28 24.22 16.82
N GLY A 147 6.22 24.81 17.40
CA GLY A 147 4.88 24.94 16.77
C GLY A 147 4.04 23.66 16.57
N ILE A 148 3.36 23.57 15.41
CA ILE A 148 2.38 22.51 15.04
C ILE A 148 3.03 21.12 15.02
N LEU A 149 4.26 21.04 14.52
CA LEU A 149 5.00 19.80 14.41
C LEU A 149 5.27 19.19 15.80
N SER A 150 5.60 20.03 16.79
CA SER A 150 5.73 19.62 18.19
C SER A 150 4.43 19.05 18.76
N ASN A 151 3.28 19.64 18.40
CA ASN A 151 1.96 19.13 18.78
C ASN A 151 1.69 17.74 18.19
N LEU A 152 2.04 17.50 16.93
CA LEU A 152 1.95 16.17 16.31
C LEU A 152 2.87 15.16 17.03
N GLY A 153 4.07 15.56 17.42
CA GLY A 153 4.98 14.71 18.20
C GLY A 153 4.43 14.37 19.59
N ARG A 154 3.77 15.32 20.25
CA ARG A 154 3.06 15.08 21.52
C ARG A 154 1.88 14.14 21.35
N PHE A 155 1.10 14.32 20.28
CA PHE A 155 -0.04 13.47 19.94
C PHE A 155 0.39 12.02 19.66
N LYS A 156 1.40 11.83 18.81
CA LYS A 156 2.02 10.54 18.51
C LYS A 156 2.40 9.74 19.77
N ASP A 157 3.06 10.37 20.73
CA ASP A 157 3.49 9.69 21.96
C ASP A 157 2.32 9.36 22.91
N ARG A 158 1.20 10.09 22.82
CA ARG A 158 -0.04 9.70 23.51
C ARG A 158 -0.68 8.50 22.81
N LEU A 159 -0.69 8.47 21.48
CA LEU A 159 -1.19 7.34 20.69
C LEU A 159 -0.40 6.05 20.99
N ARG A 160 0.94 6.13 21.03
CA ARG A 160 1.79 4.97 21.32
C ARG A 160 1.49 4.31 22.66
N ARG A 161 1.21 5.10 23.70
CA ARG A 161 0.87 4.58 25.03
C ARG A 161 -0.46 3.83 25.08
N CYS A 162 -1.45 4.26 24.30
CA CYS A 162 -2.79 3.66 24.26
C CYS A 162 -3.01 2.72 23.05
N ARG A 163 -1.95 2.38 22.30
CA ARG A 163 -2.03 1.77 20.97
C ARG A 163 -2.87 0.49 20.93
N TYR A 164 -2.73 -0.39 21.93
CA TYR A 164 -3.48 -1.65 21.96
C TYR A 164 -5.00 -1.44 22.10
N LYS A 165 -5.43 -0.50 22.97
CA LYS A 165 -6.84 -0.13 23.11
C LYS A 165 -7.37 0.58 21.86
N LEU A 166 -6.57 1.46 21.27
CA LEU A 166 -6.92 2.15 20.04
C LEU A 166 -7.05 1.19 18.84
N MET A 167 -6.16 0.19 18.74
CA MET A 167 -6.23 -0.85 17.71
C MET A 167 -7.43 -1.79 17.92
N LEU A 168 -7.79 -2.09 19.16
CA LEU A 168 -8.96 -2.90 19.47
C LEU A 168 -10.25 -2.26 18.90
N ILE A 169 -10.38 -0.93 19.00
CA ILE A 169 -11.52 -0.19 18.46
C ILE A 169 -11.38 0.00 16.94
N SER A 170 -10.20 0.35 16.43
CA SER A 170 -10.06 0.72 15.01
C SER A 170 -10.10 -0.47 14.05
N VAL A 171 -9.68 -1.67 14.45
CA VAL A 171 -9.69 -2.84 13.56
C VAL A 171 -11.10 -3.21 13.07
N PRO A 172 -12.13 -3.40 13.92
CA PRO A 172 -13.48 -3.71 13.44
C PRO A 172 -14.03 -2.58 12.55
N CYS A 173 -13.78 -1.31 12.91
CA CYS A 173 -14.21 -0.17 12.10
C CYS A 173 -13.56 -0.17 10.71
N LYS A 174 -12.27 -0.53 10.58
CA LYS A 174 -11.62 -0.69 9.28
C LYS A 174 -12.22 -1.81 8.46
N CYS A 175 -12.45 -2.97 9.08
CA CYS A 175 -13.01 -4.13 8.39
C CYS A 175 -14.40 -3.80 7.86
N LEU A 176 -15.22 -3.12 8.67
CA LEU A 176 -16.52 -2.61 8.24
C LEU A 176 -16.37 -1.58 7.11
N ALA A 177 -15.49 -0.59 7.26
CA ALA A 177 -15.26 0.41 6.22
C ALA A 177 -14.76 -0.19 4.90
N SER A 178 -13.84 -1.16 4.94
CA SER A 178 -13.37 -1.86 3.75
C SER A 178 -14.45 -2.70 3.09
N LEU A 179 -15.30 -3.34 3.89
CA LEU A 179 -16.44 -4.10 3.37
C LEU A 179 -17.48 -3.18 2.72
N VAL A 180 -17.78 -2.04 3.35
CA VAL A 180 -18.66 -1.02 2.76
C VAL A 180 -18.06 -0.48 1.46
N CYS A 181 -16.77 -0.13 1.42
CA CYS A 181 -16.12 0.30 0.19
C CYS A 181 -16.20 -0.78 -0.90
N MET A 182 -15.92 -2.04 -0.57
CA MET A 182 -16.04 -3.16 -1.50
C MET A 182 -17.47 -3.27 -2.06
N CYS A 183 -18.50 -3.18 -1.22
CA CYS A 183 -19.89 -3.21 -1.66
C CYS A 183 -20.23 -2.02 -2.57
N VAL A 184 -19.78 -0.80 -2.23
CA VAL A 184 -20.04 0.41 -3.04
C VAL A 184 -19.42 0.30 -4.43
N PHE A 185 -18.13 -0.07 -4.51
CA PHE A 185 -17.46 -0.26 -5.79
C PHE A 185 -18.05 -1.45 -6.56
N GLY A 186 -18.35 -2.55 -5.86
CA GLY A 186 -18.99 -3.72 -6.42
C GLY A 186 -20.33 -3.39 -7.08
N ILE A 187 -21.23 -2.69 -6.37
CA ILE A 187 -22.57 -2.32 -6.87
C ILE A 187 -22.47 -1.37 -8.06
N ARG A 188 -21.42 -0.53 -8.11
CA ARG A 188 -21.17 0.34 -9.27
C ARG A 188 -20.76 -0.45 -10.51
N THR A 189 -20.04 -1.56 -10.33
CA THR A 189 -19.57 -2.41 -11.43
C THR A 189 -20.54 -3.52 -11.85
N HIS A 190 -21.35 -4.04 -10.91
CA HIS A 190 -22.28 -5.15 -11.11
C HIS A 190 -23.63 -4.86 -10.44
N SER A 191 -24.74 -5.36 -10.99
CA SER A 191 -26.07 -5.18 -10.37
C SER A 191 -26.11 -5.70 -8.93
N SER A 192 -26.78 -4.96 -8.03
CA SER A 192 -26.77 -5.16 -6.56
C SER A 192 -27.19 -6.56 -6.10
N PHE A 193 -28.00 -7.24 -6.90
CA PHE A 193 -28.50 -8.58 -6.59
C PHE A 193 -27.43 -9.67 -6.68
N HIS A 194 -26.40 -9.49 -7.52
CA HIS A 194 -25.37 -10.52 -7.77
C HIS A 194 -24.21 -10.51 -6.77
N LEU A 195 -24.03 -9.43 -6.01
CA LEU A 195 -22.98 -9.35 -4.98
C LEU A 195 -23.31 -10.13 -3.70
N PHE A 196 -24.59 -10.37 -3.45
CA PHE A 196 -25.09 -11.10 -2.28
C PHE A 196 -25.58 -12.51 -2.62
N ASP A 197 -25.42 -12.95 -3.88
CA ASP A 197 -25.73 -14.32 -4.28
C ASP A 197 -24.59 -15.26 -3.86
N LEU A 198 -24.67 -15.69 -2.60
CA LEU A 198 -23.73 -16.63 -1.98
C LEU A 198 -23.79 -18.04 -2.58
N ASN A 199 -24.83 -18.36 -3.36
CA ASN A 199 -24.95 -19.65 -4.01
C ASN A 199 -24.09 -19.75 -5.27
N ASN A 200 -23.83 -18.62 -5.96
CA ASN A 200 -23.07 -18.58 -7.21
C ASN A 200 -22.18 -17.31 -7.34
N PRO A 201 -21.18 -17.11 -6.47
CA PRO A 201 -20.43 -15.85 -6.35
C PRO A 201 -19.57 -15.45 -7.59
N PHE A 202 -19.41 -16.32 -8.58
CA PHE A 202 -18.60 -16.09 -9.79
C PHE A 202 -19.35 -16.32 -11.11
N GLU A 203 -20.68 -16.23 -11.10
CA GLU A 203 -21.49 -16.45 -12.30
C GLU A 203 -21.42 -15.27 -13.27
N ILE A 204 -20.54 -15.38 -14.28
CA ILE A 204 -20.56 -14.50 -15.45
C ILE A 204 -21.66 -15.03 -16.38
N TYR A 205 -22.79 -14.32 -16.46
CA TYR A 205 -23.84 -14.63 -17.45
C TYR A 205 -23.31 -14.31 -18.86
N SER A 206 -22.78 -15.33 -19.55
CA SER A 206 -22.56 -15.24 -20.99
C SER A 206 -23.92 -15.17 -21.69
N MET A 207 -24.19 -14.06 -22.37
CA MET A 207 -25.34 -13.93 -23.28
C MET A 207 -25.43 -15.16 -24.20
N ASN A 208 -26.66 -15.70 -24.31
CA ASN A 208 -27.11 -16.81 -25.15
C ASN A 208 -26.17 -17.19 -26.31
N LYS A 209 -25.37 -18.24 -26.11
CA LYS A 209 -25.08 -19.20 -27.19
C LYS A 209 -25.56 -20.57 -26.74
N THR A 210 -26.79 -20.88 -27.12
CA THR A 210 -27.35 -22.23 -27.11
C THR A 210 -26.45 -23.14 -27.95
N GLY A 211 -25.59 -23.90 -27.30
CA GLY A 211 -24.71 -24.89 -27.91
C GLY A 211 -24.30 -25.95 -26.88
N PRO A 212 -23.81 -27.12 -27.31
CA PRO A 212 -23.72 -28.36 -26.52
C PRO A 212 -22.69 -28.35 -25.37
N ASN A 213 -22.15 -27.19 -24.98
CA ASN A 213 -21.01 -27.08 -24.05
C ASN A 213 -21.40 -26.67 -22.62
N VAL A 214 -22.63 -26.94 -22.19
CA VAL A 214 -23.13 -26.57 -20.84
C VAL A 214 -22.29 -27.22 -19.73
N ASP A 215 -21.83 -28.46 -19.93
CA ASP A 215 -21.01 -29.17 -18.94
C ASP A 215 -19.57 -28.63 -18.87
N LEU A 216 -19.00 -28.19 -20.00
CA LEU A 216 -17.69 -27.56 -20.05
C LEU A 216 -17.69 -26.19 -19.34
N VAL A 217 -18.80 -25.43 -19.48
CA VAL A 217 -19.00 -24.15 -18.80
C VAL A 217 -19.15 -24.34 -17.29
N LYS A 218 -19.88 -25.38 -16.85
CA LYS A 218 -20.00 -25.74 -15.42
C LYS A 218 -18.66 -26.15 -14.82
N LEU A 219 -17.86 -26.96 -15.55
CA LEU A 219 -16.53 -27.38 -15.10
C LEU A 219 -15.60 -26.17 -14.95
N ALA A 220 -15.53 -25.31 -15.97
CA ALA A 220 -14.73 -24.08 -15.95
C ALA A 220 -15.17 -23.07 -14.86
N LYS A 221 -16.45 -23.09 -14.45
CA LYS A 221 -16.99 -22.28 -13.34
C LYS A 221 -16.53 -22.81 -11.99
N SER A 222 -16.53 -24.14 -11.80
CA SER A 222 -16.08 -24.79 -10.57
C SER A 222 -14.58 -24.61 -10.33
N GLU A 223 -13.77 -24.70 -11.39
CA GLU A 223 -12.32 -24.45 -11.31
C GLU A 223 -12.03 -23.02 -10.87
N GLN A 224 -12.67 -22.01 -11.49
CA GLN A 224 -12.42 -20.60 -11.19
C GLN A 224 -12.68 -20.21 -9.73
N SER A 225 -13.78 -20.70 -9.14
CA SER A 225 -14.10 -20.46 -7.73
C SER A 225 -13.05 -21.06 -6.78
N ASN A 226 -12.61 -22.29 -7.10
CA ASN A 226 -11.60 -22.99 -6.32
C ASN A 226 -10.25 -22.27 -6.40
N HIS A 227 -9.81 -21.84 -7.58
CA HIS A 227 -8.56 -21.11 -7.76
C HIS A 227 -8.57 -19.76 -7.02
N ALA A 228 -9.67 -19.01 -7.07
CA ALA A 228 -9.80 -17.75 -6.34
C ALA A 228 -9.72 -17.95 -4.81
N MET A 229 -10.35 -19.00 -4.28
CA MET A 229 -10.29 -19.33 -2.85
C MET A 229 -8.87 -19.72 -2.41
N TRP A 230 -8.19 -20.57 -3.18
CA TRP A 230 -6.80 -20.96 -2.91
C TRP A 230 -5.84 -19.78 -2.94
N LEU A 231 -6.02 -18.83 -3.85
CA LEU A 231 -5.24 -17.60 -3.89
C LEU A 231 -5.47 -16.74 -2.64
N CYS A 232 -6.73 -16.57 -2.22
CA CYS A 232 -7.06 -15.84 -0.99
C CYS A 232 -6.40 -16.47 0.25
N ILE A 233 -6.50 -17.80 0.38
CA ILE A 233 -5.88 -18.55 1.48
C ILE A 233 -4.36 -18.39 1.43
N SER A 234 -3.76 -18.48 0.25
CA SER A 234 -2.31 -18.29 0.06
C SER A 234 -1.86 -16.90 0.51
N PHE A 235 -2.57 -15.84 0.10
CA PHE A 235 -2.23 -14.47 0.54
C PHE A 235 -2.37 -14.28 2.05
N LEU A 236 -3.37 -14.90 2.69
CA LEU A 236 -3.52 -14.86 4.14
C LEU A 236 -2.36 -15.58 4.85
N LEU A 237 -1.96 -16.75 4.34
CA LEU A 237 -0.84 -17.52 4.87
C LEU A 237 0.49 -16.77 4.71
N PHE A 238 0.80 -16.26 3.51
CA PHE A 238 2.01 -15.48 3.26
C PHE A 238 2.07 -14.22 4.14
N SER A 239 0.95 -13.50 4.27
CA SER A 239 0.88 -12.33 5.15
C SER A 239 1.16 -12.68 6.62
N TRP A 240 0.61 -13.80 7.09
CA TRP A 240 0.86 -14.28 8.45
C TRP A 240 2.32 -14.70 8.67
N VAL A 241 2.90 -15.47 7.74
CA VAL A 241 4.31 -15.89 7.79
C VAL A 241 5.23 -14.67 7.79
N CYS A 242 5.03 -13.72 6.87
CA CYS A 242 5.79 -12.47 6.82
C CYS A 242 5.70 -11.68 8.13
N PHE A 243 4.53 -11.65 8.76
CA PHE A 243 4.33 -10.97 10.03
C PHE A 243 5.10 -11.64 11.18
N GLU A 244 5.12 -12.98 11.26
CA GLU A 244 5.89 -13.68 12.29
C GLU A 244 7.40 -13.59 12.04
N LEU A 245 7.85 -13.72 10.79
CA LEU A 245 9.27 -13.55 10.42
C LEU A 245 9.77 -12.14 10.73
N ALA A 246 8.98 -11.10 10.41
CA ALA A 246 9.34 -9.72 10.74
C ALA A 246 9.44 -9.51 12.27
N LYS A 247 8.53 -10.08 13.06
CA LYS A 247 8.64 -10.01 14.53
C LYS A 247 9.88 -10.74 15.04
N PHE A 248 10.17 -11.93 14.50
CA PHE A 248 11.33 -12.71 14.89
C PHE A 248 12.62 -11.96 14.59
N ALA A 249 12.77 -11.41 13.39
CA ALA A 249 13.91 -10.60 13.00
C ALA A 249 14.11 -9.37 13.92
N CYS A 250 13.02 -8.68 14.26
CA CYS A 250 13.05 -7.56 15.21
C CYS A 250 13.50 -7.98 16.62
N LYS A 251 13.12 -9.18 17.10
CA LYS A 251 13.54 -9.69 18.41
C LYS A 251 15.02 -10.07 18.45
N VAL A 252 15.53 -10.65 17.38
CA VAL A 252 16.95 -11.06 17.25
C VAL A 252 17.85 -9.87 16.92
N LYS A 253 17.29 -8.66 16.73
CA LYS A 253 18.00 -7.44 16.31
C LYS A 253 18.75 -7.62 14.98
N MET A 254 18.18 -8.43 14.09
CA MET A 254 18.71 -8.70 12.75
C MET A 254 17.89 -7.98 11.67
N ASP A 255 17.37 -6.80 12.03
CA ASP A 255 16.44 -5.98 11.27
C ASP A 255 17.06 -5.41 9.99
N TRP A 256 18.32 -4.98 10.05
CA TRP A 256 19.03 -4.45 8.88
C TRP A 256 19.10 -5.47 7.73
N PHE A 257 19.59 -6.68 7.99
CA PHE A 257 19.73 -7.66 6.92
C PHE A 257 18.40 -8.32 6.55
N SER A 258 17.61 -8.74 7.55
CA SER A 258 16.46 -9.61 7.32
C SER A 258 15.17 -8.88 6.97
N VAL A 259 15.05 -7.60 7.34
CA VAL A 259 13.84 -6.80 7.05
C VAL A 259 14.12 -5.75 5.99
N ALA A 260 15.30 -5.11 5.98
CA ALA A 260 15.59 -4.09 4.99
C ALA A 260 15.81 -4.64 3.58
N MET A 261 16.62 -5.69 3.44
CA MET A 261 16.94 -6.24 2.11
C MET A 261 15.69 -6.74 1.37
N PRO A 262 14.80 -7.55 1.97
CA PRO A 262 13.57 -7.95 1.29
C PRO A 262 12.66 -6.76 0.99
N LEU A 263 12.61 -5.74 1.85
CA LEU A 263 11.78 -4.56 1.61
C LEU A 263 12.26 -3.78 0.38
N VAL A 264 13.57 -3.58 0.24
CA VAL A 264 14.19 -2.88 -0.90
C VAL A 264 14.06 -3.70 -2.19
N LEU A 265 14.27 -5.02 -2.10
CA LEU A 265 14.30 -5.90 -3.27
C LEU A 265 12.90 -6.32 -3.75
N SER A 266 11.88 -6.27 -2.88
CA SER A 266 10.52 -6.70 -3.21
C SER A 266 9.93 -5.98 -4.42
N MET A 267 10.12 -4.65 -4.51
CA MET A 267 9.61 -3.83 -5.60
C MET A 267 10.24 -4.19 -6.97
N PRO A 268 11.58 -4.13 -7.15
CA PRO A 268 12.19 -4.48 -8.42
C PRO A 268 11.94 -5.95 -8.80
N VAL A 269 12.01 -6.89 -7.84
CA VAL A 269 11.73 -8.31 -8.13
C VAL A 269 10.29 -8.50 -8.60
N ALA A 270 9.31 -7.94 -7.89
CA ALA A 270 7.92 -8.05 -8.31
C ALA A 270 7.67 -7.40 -9.68
N LEU A 271 8.30 -6.25 -9.97
CA LEU A 271 8.23 -5.63 -11.29
C LEU A 271 8.80 -6.55 -12.39
N THR A 272 9.98 -7.14 -12.17
CA THR A 272 10.58 -8.06 -13.15
C THR A 272 9.72 -9.29 -13.39
N VAL A 273 9.18 -9.89 -12.33
CA VAL A 273 8.30 -11.06 -12.44
C VAL A 273 7.01 -10.70 -13.18
N LEU A 274 6.40 -9.55 -12.89
CA LEU A 274 5.20 -9.08 -13.60
C LEU A 274 5.47 -8.84 -15.08
N VAL A 275 6.61 -8.23 -15.42
CA VAL A 275 7.02 -8.03 -16.82
C VAL A 275 7.23 -9.36 -17.52
N SER A 276 7.95 -10.31 -16.91
CA SER A 276 8.17 -11.65 -17.47
C SER A 276 6.87 -12.39 -17.74
N PHE A 277 5.92 -12.39 -16.79
CA PHE A 277 4.63 -13.05 -17.00
C PHE A 277 3.77 -12.35 -18.06
N CYS A 278 3.81 -11.02 -18.15
CA CYS A 278 3.12 -10.31 -19.23
C CYS A 278 3.74 -10.64 -20.60
N GLU A 279 5.06 -10.78 -20.71
CA GLU A 279 5.75 -11.16 -21.94
C GLU A 279 5.43 -12.60 -22.38
N GLU A 280 5.45 -13.56 -21.44
CA GLU A 280 5.07 -14.95 -21.74
C GLU A 280 3.62 -15.06 -22.22
N LYS A 281 2.69 -14.39 -21.54
CA LYS A 281 1.28 -14.34 -21.95
C LYS A 281 1.07 -13.66 -23.31
N ARG A 282 1.95 -12.74 -23.66
CA ARG A 282 1.90 -12.07 -24.95
C ARG A 282 2.38 -12.99 -26.07
N GLN A 283 3.48 -13.72 -25.86
CA GLN A 283 4.00 -14.67 -26.85
C GLN A 283 3.03 -15.83 -27.09
N GLN A 284 2.36 -16.29 -26.02
CA GLN A 284 1.37 -17.35 -26.07
C GLN A 284 0.06 -16.83 -25.49
N SER A 285 -0.92 -16.53 -26.36
CA SER A 285 -2.23 -16.03 -25.92
C SER A 285 -2.98 -17.00 -24.98
N CYS A 286 -2.64 -18.29 -25.02
CA CYS A 286 -3.15 -19.35 -24.15
C CYS A 286 -2.14 -19.79 -23.07
N TYR A 287 -1.24 -18.89 -22.65
CA TYR A 287 -0.31 -19.16 -21.55
C TYR A 287 -1.09 -19.29 -20.23
N ARG A 288 -1.09 -20.50 -19.67
CA ARG A 288 -1.69 -20.80 -18.38
C ARG A 288 -0.59 -20.92 -17.33
N VAL A 289 -0.68 -20.08 -16.30
CA VAL A 289 0.12 -20.26 -15.09
C VAL A 289 -0.55 -21.35 -14.25
N PRO A 290 0.16 -22.39 -13.78
CA PRO A 290 -0.46 -23.54 -13.10
C PRO A 290 -1.31 -23.18 -11.88
N TRP A 291 -1.00 -22.07 -11.21
CA TRP A 291 -1.61 -21.61 -9.97
C TRP A 291 -2.58 -20.42 -10.16
N ILE A 292 -2.70 -19.86 -11.36
CA ILE A 292 -3.57 -18.70 -11.66
C ILE A 292 -4.35 -18.97 -12.95
N ASP A 293 -5.68 -18.99 -12.84
CA ASP A 293 -6.56 -19.10 -13.99
C ASP A 293 -6.42 -17.91 -14.94
N GLU A 294 -6.62 -18.13 -16.24
CA GLU A 294 -6.56 -17.09 -17.27
C GLU A 294 -7.50 -15.91 -16.98
N LYS A 295 -8.63 -16.19 -16.34
CA LYS A 295 -9.65 -15.21 -15.94
C LYS A 295 -9.27 -14.37 -14.72
N LEU A 296 -8.32 -14.85 -13.91
CA LEU A 296 -7.76 -14.13 -12.76
C LEU A 296 -6.46 -13.39 -13.13
N PHE A 297 -6.00 -13.54 -14.36
CA PHE A 297 -4.79 -12.91 -14.84
C PHE A 297 -5.02 -11.43 -15.14
N TRP A 298 -4.06 -10.60 -14.77
CA TRP A 298 -4.10 -9.14 -14.88
C TRP A 298 -4.10 -8.66 -16.35
N PHE A 299 -4.60 -7.45 -16.59
CA PHE A 299 -4.50 -6.85 -17.91
C PHE A 299 -3.08 -6.31 -18.17
N CYS A 300 -2.51 -6.67 -19.33
CA CYS A 300 -1.20 -6.21 -19.81
C CYS A 300 -1.40 -5.41 -21.11
N GLY A 301 -1.60 -4.10 -21.02
CA GLY A 301 -1.98 -3.22 -22.14
C GLY A 301 -0.84 -2.56 -22.93
N TYR A 302 0.29 -3.25 -23.16
CA TYR A 302 1.38 -2.70 -23.98
C TYR A 302 1.44 -3.42 -25.33
N GLY A 303 1.49 -2.64 -26.43
CA GLY A 303 1.41 -3.14 -27.81
C GLY A 303 2.63 -3.96 -28.26
N ARG A 304 3.39 -3.45 -29.23
CA ARG A 304 4.28 -4.27 -30.06
C ARG A 304 5.63 -4.66 -29.43
N ASN A 305 6.08 -4.08 -28.31
CA ASN A 305 7.23 -4.53 -27.49
C ASN A 305 7.08 -3.97 -26.06
N VAL A 306 7.58 -4.66 -25.02
CA VAL A 306 7.66 -4.06 -23.67
C VAL A 306 8.61 -2.87 -23.65
N SER A 307 9.76 -2.91 -24.34
CA SER A 307 10.68 -1.76 -24.39
C SER A 307 10.01 -0.53 -24.99
N ASP A 308 9.32 -0.68 -26.12
CA ASP A 308 8.80 0.46 -26.87
C ASP A 308 7.48 0.95 -26.27
N GLY A 309 6.60 0.03 -25.87
CA GLY A 309 5.31 0.35 -25.25
C GLY A 309 5.44 0.81 -23.80
N LEU A 310 6.23 0.14 -22.95
CA LEU A 310 6.31 0.50 -21.53
C LEU A 310 7.28 1.66 -21.27
N LEU A 311 8.49 1.62 -21.84
CA LEU A 311 9.51 2.63 -21.53
C LEU A 311 9.24 3.94 -22.27
N LEU A 312 8.91 3.89 -23.56
CA LEU A 312 8.73 5.10 -24.39
C LEU A 312 7.29 5.63 -24.36
N GLU A 313 6.27 4.82 -24.63
CA GLU A 313 4.88 5.33 -24.71
C GLU A 313 4.30 5.69 -23.34
N HIS A 314 4.60 4.91 -22.29
CA HIS A 314 4.02 5.09 -20.96
C HIS A 314 4.97 5.72 -19.93
N MET A 315 6.09 6.27 -20.41
CA MET A 315 7.10 6.95 -19.60
C MET A 315 7.65 6.07 -18.47
N GLY A 316 7.80 4.76 -18.72
CA GLY A 316 8.30 3.81 -17.74
C GLY A 316 9.71 4.10 -17.24
N TRP A 317 10.49 4.86 -18.03
CA TRP A 317 11.82 5.34 -17.65
C TRP A 317 11.82 6.28 -16.43
N ILE A 318 10.67 6.86 -16.04
CA ILE A 318 10.55 7.73 -14.86
C ILE A 318 10.54 6.91 -13.55
N TRP A 319 10.09 5.64 -13.61
CA TRP A 319 9.92 4.81 -12.42
C TRP A 319 11.17 4.63 -11.55
N PRO A 320 12.39 4.45 -12.09
CA PRO A 320 13.61 4.42 -11.28
C PRO A 320 13.75 5.64 -10.37
N PHE A 321 13.38 6.85 -10.82
CA PHE A 321 13.43 8.06 -9.98
C PHE A 321 12.43 7.99 -8.82
N TRP A 322 11.22 7.49 -9.06
CA TRP A 322 10.24 7.26 -8.00
C TRP A 322 10.69 6.19 -7.02
N PHE A 323 11.28 5.11 -7.53
CA PHE A 323 11.81 4.02 -6.72
C PHE A 323 13.00 4.46 -5.86
N PHE A 324 13.99 5.15 -6.41
CA PHE A 324 15.12 5.66 -5.61
C PHE A 324 14.68 6.69 -4.58
N SER A 325 13.73 7.55 -4.92
CA SER A 325 13.11 8.46 -3.95
C SER A 325 12.40 7.69 -2.82
N TYR A 326 11.65 6.64 -3.15
CA TYR A 326 11.02 5.76 -2.17
C TYR A 326 12.07 5.11 -1.26
N LEU A 327 13.15 4.57 -1.84
CA LEU A 327 14.25 3.96 -1.08
C LEU A 327 14.90 4.96 -0.13
N TRP A 328 15.12 6.20 -0.57
CA TRP A 328 15.65 7.25 0.28
C TRP A 328 14.75 7.54 1.47
N VAL A 329 13.44 7.67 1.25
CA VAL A 329 12.47 7.92 2.33
C VAL A 329 12.40 6.75 3.31
N VAL A 330 12.43 5.51 2.80
CA VAL A 330 12.41 4.30 3.62
C VAL A 330 13.75 4.06 4.32
N SER A 331 14.87 4.58 3.82
CA SER A 331 16.20 4.44 4.43
C SER A 331 16.26 4.91 5.89
N HIS A 332 15.42 5.88 6.24
CA HIS A 332 15.28 6.37 7.61
C HIS A 332 14.79 5.28 8.58
N VAL A 333 14.00 4.30 8.10
CA VAL A 333 13.58 3.14 8.90
C VAL A 333 14.79 2.29 9.28
N PHE A 334 15.72 2.10 8.36
CA PHE A 334 16.92 1.28 8.57
C PHE A 334 17.97 2.00 9.43
N THR A 335 18.04 3.33 9.33
CA THR A 335 19.09 4.14 9.98
C THR A 335 18.76 4.53 11.44
N GLN A 336 17.54 4.28 11.92
CA GLN A 336 17.18 4.52 13.32
C GLN A 336 17.93 3.53 14.23
N LYS A 337 19.14 3.89 14.66
CA LYS A 337 19.93 3.18 15.70
C LYS A 337 19.01 2.69 16.82
N ILE A 338 18.78 1.38 16.88
CA ILE A 338 18.51 0.39 17.95
C ILE A 338 17.85 0.86 19.29
N GLY A 339 17.89 2.13 19.69
CA GLY A 339 17.33 2.65 20.95
C GLY A 339 15.82 2.89 20.98
N ARG A 340 15.07 2.80 19.86
CA ARG A 340 13.61 3.00 19.86
C ARG A 340 12.76 1.74 20.04
N LEU A 341 13.32 0.54 19.77
CA LEU A 341 12.64 -0.73 20.06
C LEU A 341 12.77 -1.15 21.53
N ASN A 342 13.71 -0.57 22.28
CA ASN A 342 13.87 -0.84 23.73
C ASN A 342 12.75 -0.26 24.61
N ARG A 343 11.72 0.40 24.04
CA ARG A 343 10.61 1.01 24.83
C ARG A 343 9.27 0.29 24.70
N SER A 344 9.15 -0.74 23.87
CA SER A 344 7.89 -1.49 23.72
C SER A 344 7.82 -2.78 24.53
N ASP A 345 8.92 -3.21 25.15
CA ASP A 345 9.01 -4.47 25.91
C ASP A 345 9.56 -4.33 27.34
N THR A 346 9.50 -3.12 27.93
CA THR A 346 9.61 -2.91 29.38
C THR A 346 8.33 -2.31 29.92
#